data_AF-A0A0F9P6L5-F1
#
_entry.id   AF-A0A0F9P6L5-F1
#
_cell.length_a   1.000
_cell.length_b   1.000
_cell.length_c   1.000
_cell.angle_alpha   90.00
_cell.angle_beta   90.00
_cell.angle_gamma   90.00
#
_symmetry.space_group_name_H-M   'P 1'
#
loop_
_entity.id
_entity.type
_entity.pdbx_description
1 polymer ?
#
loop_
_entity_poly.entity_id
_entity_poly.type
_entity_poly.pdbx_seq_one_letter_code
_entity_poly.pdbx_strand_id
1 'polypeptide(L)'
;MGTRRKRKRNRSHLTIPKNAKEALLIFASKSVPVPKLGRRPPKGERIRQGTRLRQHGYTPEESLMLLAPDGSKPERIIYGWLVRHQVPFEYQVPLMGGRVPGGAIIDFKLNIRFPAILIRVQSYWHTKIGRIIKDELQLQALQNLGYDVRDVWDYEVSTEAKVHTVMTHLIYGPPRRAVRSPSPAQPSGFNAVVALWR
;
A
#
# COMPACT_ATOMS: atom_id res chain seq x y z
N MET A 1 -59.73 -24.62 2.14
CA MET A 1 -60.14 -23.20 2.10
C MET A 1 -59.10 -22.37 2.86
N GLY A 2 -58.20 -21.67 2.16
CA GLY A 2 -57.12 -20.88 2.77
C GLY A 2 -57.42 -19.38 2.75
N THR A 3 -57.57 -18.76 3.91
CA THR A 3 -57.82 -17.33 4.06
C THR A 3 -56.53 -16.52 3.84
N ARG A 4 -56.43 -15.91 2.66
CA ARG A 4 -55.32 -15.05 2.25
C ARG A 4 -55.40 -13.70 3.01
N ARG A 5 -54.72 -13.57 4.15
CA ARG A 5 -54.59 -12.30 4.89
C ARG A 5 -53.86 -11.25 4.02
N LYS A 6 -54.60 -10.29 3.48
CA LYS A 6 -54.04 -9.09 2.82
C LYS A 6 -53.31 -8.25 3.87
N ARG A 7 -51.97 -8.28 3.86
CA ARG A 7 -51.14 -7.31 4.60
C ARG A 7 -51.36 -5.91 4.02
N LYS A 8 -52.07 -5.03 4.75
CA LYS A 8 -52.07 -3.58 4.51
C LYS A 8 -50.63 -3.09 4.66
N ARG A 9 -49.96 -2.80 3.54
CA ARG A 9 -48.69 -2.07 3.55
C ARG A 9 -49.02 -0.60 3.76
N ASN A 10 -48.87 -0.11 4.99
CA ASN A 10 -48.80 1.32 5.26
C ASN A 10 -47.52 1.86 4.59
N ARG A 11 -47.63 2.28 3.33
CA ARG A 11 -46.64 3.15 2.71
C ARG A 11 -46.91 4.55 3.24
N SER A 12 -46.40 4.85 4.43
CA SER A 12 -46.23 6.24 4.85
C SER A 12 -45.44 6.93 3.75
N HIS A 13 -46.04 7.93 3.10
CA HIS A 13 -45.43 8.73 2.05
C HIS A 13 -44.08 9.24 2.58
N LEU A 14 -42.98 8.68 2.06
CA LEU A 14 -41.64 9.15 2.39
C LEU A 14 -41.48 10.47 1.63
N THR A 15 -41.69 11.60 2.29
CA THR A 15 -41.43 12.92 1.71
C THR A 15 -39.92 13.12 1.67
N ILE A 16 -39.34 12.95 0.48
CA ILE A 16 -37.95 13.27 0.22
C ILE A 16 -37.84 14.80 0.14
N PRO A 17 -37.02 15.46 0.98
CA PRO A 17 -36.86 16.91 0.93
C PRO A 17 -36.31 17.33 -0.43
N LYS A 18 -36.84 18.42 -0.98
CA LYS A 18 -36.42 18.93 -2.29
C LYS A 18 -35.15 19.77 -2.19
N ASN A 19 -34.80 20.25 -1.00
CA ASN A 19 -33.60 21.05 -0.76
C ASN A 19 -33.06 20.92 0.68
N ALA A 20 -31.83 21.39 0.90
CA ALA A 20 -31.11 21.25 2.17
C ALA A 20 -31.80 21.96 3.34
N LYS A 21 -32.47 23.09 3.09
CA LYS A 21 -33.18 23.87 4.11
C LYS A 21 -34.43 23.12 4.60
N GLU A 22 -35.16 22.49 3.69
CA GLU A 22 -36.32 21.64 4.00
C GLU A 22 -35.89 20.34 4.71
N ALA A 23 -34.74 19.77 4.33
CA ALA A 23 -34.16 18.63 5.03
C ALA A 23 -33.83 18.96 6.51
N LEU A 24 -33.22 20.13 6.76
CA LEU A 24 -32.90 20.62 8.11
C LEU A 24 -34.16 20.89 8.93
N LEU A 25 -35.19 21.49 8.31
CA LEU A 25 -36.49 21.72 8.96
C LEU A 25 -37.20 20.41 9.31
N ILE A 26 -37.16 19.39 8.44
CA ILE A 26 -37.69 18.06 8.75
C ILE A 26 -36.90 17.38 9.88
N PHE A 27 -35.57 17.56 9.90
CA PHE A 27 -34.70 17.06 10.96
C PHE A 27 -34.97 17.73 12.31
N ALA A 28 -35.26 19.04 12.30
CA ALA A 28 -35.51 19.82 13.51
C ALA A 28 -36.96 19.69 14.03
N SER A 29 -37.94 19.53 13.13
CA SER A 29 -39.37 19.54 13.47
C SER A 29 -39.93 18.19 13.91
N LYS A 30 -39.25 17.09 13.60
CA LYS A 30 -39.71 15.76 13.99
C LYS A 30 -38.69 15.15 14.94
N SER A 31 -39.22 14.61 16.04
CA SER A 31 -38.75 13.42 16.73
C SER A 31 -38.69 12.23 15.76
N VAL A 32 -37.99 12.37 14.63
CA VAL A 32 -37.61 11.26 13.79
C VAL A 32 -36.67 10.45 14.67
N PRO A 33 -37.03 9.22 15.07
CA PRO A 33 -36.04 8.35 15.68
C PRO A 33 -34.94 8.23 14.65
N VAL A 34 -33.81 8.93 14.88
CA VAL A 34 -32.59 8.69 14.13
C VAL A 34 -32.42 7.18 14.26
N PRO A 35 -32.47 6.41 13.15
CA PRO A 35 -32.22 4.99 13.24
C PRO A 35 -30.89 4.91 13.96
N LYS A 36 -30.89 4.36 15.18
CA LYS A 36 -29.65 4.10 15.92
C LYS A 36 -28.87 3.25 14.95
N LEU A 37 -27.96 3.87 14.20
CA LEU A 37 -26.99 3.14 13.40
C LEU A 37 -26.41 2.17 14.43
N GLY A 38 -26.72 0.88 14.26
CA GLY A 38 -26.35 -0.13 15.23
C GLY A 38 -24.89 0.09 15.59
N ARG A 39 -24.56 -0.02 16.88
CA ARG A 39 -23.19 0.18 17.39
C ARG A 39 -22.23 -0.41 16.37
N ARG A 40 -21.34 0.41 15.82
CA ARG A 40 -20.36 -0.07 14.83
C ARG A 40 -19.70 -1.30 15.46
N PRO A 41 -19.84 -2.48 14.85
CA PRO A 41 -19.30 -3.71 15.40
C PRO A 41 -17.81 -3.51 15.75
N PRO A 42 -17.34 -3.94 16.94
CA PRO A 42 -15.94 -3.82 17.33
C PRO A 42 -15.01 -4.36 16.23
N LYS A 43 -13.86 -3.69 16.11
CA LYS A 43 -12.82 -4.07 15.16
C LYS A 43 -12.38 -5.52 15.42
N GLY A 44 -12.36 -6.32 14.36
CA GLY A 44 -12.07 -7.75 14.40
C GLY A 44 -13.29 -8.66 14.53
N GLU A 45 -14.48 -8.12 14.78
CA GLU A 45 -15.71 -8.92 14.82
C GLU A 45 -16.07 -9.44 13.42
N ARG A 46 -16.45 -10.71 13.31
CA ARG A 46 -16.85 -11.31 12.03
C ARG A 46 -18.26 -10.85 11.68
N ILE A 47 -18.40 -10.03 10.64
CA ILE A 47 -19.71 -9.62 10.14
C ILE A 47 -20.03 -10.42 8.89
N ARG A 48 -21.29 -10.89 8.82
CA ARG A 48 -21.86 -11.43 7.59
C ARG A 48 -22.09 -10.28 6.60
N GLN A 49 -21.21 -10.15 5.61
CA GLN A 49 -21.47 -9.36 4.40
C GLN A 49 -21.80 -10.32 3.26
N GLY A 50 -23.09 -10.58 3.04
CA GLY A 50 -23.55 -11.56 2.05
C GLY A 50 -23.29 -13.01 2.50
N THR A 51 -22.83 -13.86 1.58
CA THR A 51 -22.50 -15.28 1.84
C THR A 51 -21.12 -15.50 2.47
N ARG A 52 -20.26 -14.47 2.54
CA ARG A 52 -18.91 -14.58 3.13
C ARG A 52 -18.85 -13.80 4.45
N LEU A 53 -18.24 -14.43 5.46
CA LEU A 53 -17.85 -13.73 6.70
C LEU A 53 -16.60 -12.90 6.39
N ARG A 54 -16.69 -11.57 6.56
CA ARG A 54 -15.52 -10.69 6.56
C ARG A 54 -15.25 -10.27 8.00
N GLN A 55 -13.99 -10.31 8.42
CA GLN A 55 -13.60 -9.60 9.64
C GLN A 55 -13.83 -8.12 9.39
N HIS A 56 -14.67 -7.51 10.21
CA HIS A 56 -14.93 -6.09 10.11
C HIS A 56 -13.76 -5.32 10.68
N GLY A 57 -13.29 -4.35 9.91
CA GLY A 57 -12.51 -3.24 10.45
C GLY A 57 -11.00 -3.40 10.45
N TYR A 58 -10.41 -4.49 9.95
CA TYR A 58 -8.98 -4.47 9.64
C TYR A 58 -8.77 -3.80 8.28
N THR A 59 -7.94 -2.76 8.27
CA THR A 59 -7.46 -2.23 6.99
C THR A 59 -6.52 -3.26 6.33
N PRO A 60 -6.28 -3.20 5.02
CA PRO A 60 -5.35 -4.10 4.37
C PRO A 60 -3.94 -4.04 5.00
N GLU A 61 -3.51 -2.86 5.44
CA GLU A 61 -2.24 -2.66 6.14
C GLU A 61 -2.20 -3.41 7.47
N GLU A 62 -3.28 -3.35 8.25
CA GLU A 62 -3.37 -4.05 9.52
C GLU A 62 -3.36 -5.57 9.33
N SER A 63 -3.95 -6.04 8.23
CA SER A 63 -3.89 -7.45 7.85
C SER A 63 -2.45 -7.90 7.57
N LEU A 64 -1.62 -7.05 6.96
CA LEU A 64 -0.19 -7.32 6.78
C LEU A 64 0.54 -7.29 8.13
N MET A 65 0.27 -6.29 8.97
CA MET A 65 0.94 -6.15 10.27
C MET A 65 0.66 -7.32 11.23
N LEU A 66 -0.47 -8.02 11.09
CA LEU A 66 -0.81 -9.21 11.89
C LEU A 66 0.10 -10.41 11.58
N LEU A 67 0.74 -10.44 10.41
CA LEU A 67 1.68 -11.50 10.03
C LEU A 67 3.08 -11.29 10.60
N ALA A 68 3.37 -10.07 11.07
CA ALA A 68 4.70 -9.64 11.45
C ALA A 68 4.95 -9.77 12.96
N PRO A 69 6.21 -10.04 13.38
CA PRO A 69 6.63 -9.90 14.76
C PRO A 69 6.52 -8.44 15.23
N ASP A 70 6.78 -8.20 16.52
CA ASP A 70 6.83 -6.86 17.07
C ASP A 70 7.95 -6.03 16.43
N GLY A 71 7.60 -4.84 15.97
CA GLY A 71 8.47 -3.94 15.23
C GLY A 71 7.75 -2.64 14.89
N SER A 72 8.45 -1.73 14.22
CA SER A 72 7.82 -0.48 13.78
C SER A 72 6.71 -0.74 12.76
N LYS A 73 5.74 0.18 12.65
CA LYS A 73 4.66 0.05 11.66
C LYS A 73 5.16 -0.24 10.22
N PRO A 74 6.12 0.53 9.66
CA PRO A 74 6.61 0.26 8.31
C PRO A 74 7.31 -1.11 8.18
N GLU A 75 8.12 -1.50 9.15
CA GLU A 75 8.73 -2.85 9.18
C GLU A 75 7.67 -3.94 9.16
N ARG A 76 6.63 -3.83 9.99
CA ARG A 76 5.56 -4.83 10.06
C ARG A 76 4.78 -4.93 8.74
N ILE A 77 4.57 -3.82 8.06
CA ILE A 77 3.91 -3.81 6.73
C ILE A 77 4.80 -4.50 5.69
N ILE A 78 6.11 -4.19 5.65
CA ILE A 78 7.07 -4.82 4.74
C ILE A 78 7.18 -6.32 5.01
N TYR A 79 7.33 -6.71 6.28
CA TYR A 79 7.40 -8.12 6.72
C TYR A 79 6.16 -8.88 6.26
N GLY A 80 4.96 -8.37 6.57
CA GLY A 80 3.71 -9.00 6.18
C GLY A 80 3.56 -9.10 4.67
N TRP A 81 4.04 -8.10 3.91
CA TRP A 81 4.04 -8.14 2.46
C TRP A 81 4.95 -9.25 1.92
N LEU A 82 6.18 -9.35 2.44
CA LEU A 82 7.16 -10.38 2.04
C LEU A 82 6.66 -11.79 2.33
N VAL A 83 6.10 -12.02 3.53
CA VAL A 83 5.48 -13.30 3.90
C VAL A 83 4.32 -13.65 2.97
N ARG A 84 3.42 -12.70 2.72
CA ARG A 84 2.25 -12.91 1.85
C ARG A 84 2.62 -13.25 0.41
N HIS A 85 3.74 -12.72 -0.09
CA HIS A 85 4.24 -12.97 -1.45
C HIS A 85 5.28 -14.11 -1.49
N GLN A 86 5.51 -14.81 -0.37
CA GLN A 86 6.46 -15.93 -0.28
C GLN A 86 7.88 -15.57 -0.75
N VAL A 87 8.29 -14.32 -0.55
CA VAL A 87 9.65 -13.88 -0.86
C VAL A 87 10.56 -14.36 0.26
N PRO A 88 11.66 -15.09 0.00
CA PRO A 88 12.57 -15.53 1.06
C PRO A 88 13.39 -14.35 1.60
N PHE A 89 13.34 -14.14 2.91
CA PHE A 89 14.08 -13.09 3.59
C PHE A 89 14.51 -13.50 5.00
N GLU A 90 15.52 -12.81 5.52
CA GLU A 90 15.91 -12.83 6.93
C GLU A 90 15.55 -11.46 7.55
N TYR A 91 15.00 -11.45 8.78
CA TYR A 91 14.57 -10.24 9.49
C TYR A 91 15.54 -9.87 10.62
N GLN A 92 15.86 -8.57 10.76
CA GLN A 92 16.79 -8.03 11.76
C GLN A 92 18.16 -8.74 11.79
N VAL A 93 18.81 -8.81 10.63
CA VAL A 93 20.08 -9.53 10.48
C VAL A 93 21.24 -8.70 11.05
N PRO A 94 21.98 -9.21 12.04
CA PRO A 94 23.20 -8.55 12.50
C PRO A 94 24.31 -8.74 11.46
N LEU A 95 24.84 -7.64 10.93
CA LEU A 95 26.03 -7.61 10.09
C LEU A 95 27.15 -6.86 10.80
N MET A 96 28.40 -7.22 10.50
CA MET A 96 29.59 -6.55 11.05
C MET A 96 29.61 -6.47 12.59
N GLY A 97 29.06 -7.49 13.27
CA GLY A 97 28.97 -7.54 14.74
C GLY A 97 27.69 -6.93 15.34
N GLY A 98 26.72 -6.51 14.52
CA GLY A 98 25.38 -6.13 14.99
C GLY A 98 25.35 -4.79 15.74
N ARG A 99 25.13 -4.80 17.06
CA ARG A 99 24.98 -3.57 17.87
C ARG A 99 26.30 -2.96 18.35
N VAL A 100 27.43 -3.57 18.02
CA VAL A 100 28.76 -3.05 18.37
C VAL A 100 29.12 -1.82 17.52
N PRO A 101 30.06 -0.96 17.95
CA PRO A 101 30.58 0.11 17.09
C PRO A 101 31.09 -0.45 15.75
N GLY A 102 30.59 0.09 14.64
CA GLY A 102 30.88 -0.40 13.28
C GLY A 102 29.95 -1.52 12.79
N GLY A 103 29.17 -2.14 13.68
CA GLY A 103 28.12 -3.08 13.33
C GLY A 103 26.85 -2.40 12.81
N ALA A 104 26.02 -3.18 12.13
CA ALA A 104 24.67 -2.79 11.71
C ALA A 104 23.68 -3.93 11.95
N ILE A 105 22.44 -3.60 12.32
CA ILE A 105 21.30 -4.52 12.21
C ILE A 105 20.53 -4.07 10.98
N ILE A 106 20.40 -4.96 10.00
CA ILE A 106 19.62 -4.72 8.79
C ILE A 106 18.21 -5.22 9.00
N ASP A 107 17.21 -4.41 8.66
CA ASP A 107 15.81 -4.78 8.87
C ASP A 107 15.43 -6.01 8.03
N PHE A 108 15.79 -6.03 6.75
CA PHE A 108 15.54 -7.19 5.88
C PHE A 108 16.71 -7.51 4.97
N LYS A 109 17.04 -8.79 4.86
CA LYS A 109 18.01 -9.32 3.88
C LYS A 109 17.31 -10.30 2.96
N LEU A 110 17.31 -10.00 1.66
CA LEU A 110 16.63 -10.77 0.62
C LEU A 110 17.65 -11.58 -0.17
N ASN A 111 17.57 -12.91 -0.06
CA ASN A 111 18.48 -13.85 -0.72
C ASN A 111 17.93 -14.34 -2.07
N ILE A 112 17.30 -13.45 -2.83
CA ILE A 112 16.63 -13.77 -4.10
C ILE A 112 17.53 -13.61 -5.34
N ARG A 113 18.63 -12.87 -5.22
CA ARG A 113 19.65 -12.68 -6.26
C ARG A 113 21.01 -12.40 -5.64
N PHE A 114 22.05 -12.46 -6.46
CA PHE A 114 23.40 -12.03 -6.11
C PHE A 114 23.73 -10.69 -6.81
N PRO A 115 24.24 -9.68 -6.10
CA PRO A 115 24.38 -9.65 -4.63
C PRO A 115 23.02 -9.60 -3.91
N ALA A 116 23.00 -10.02 -2.65
CA ALA A 116 21.79 -9.99 -1.83
C ALA A 116 21.33 -8.54 -1.60
N ILE A 117 20.01 -8.33 -1.55
CA ILE A 117 19.43 -7.00 -1.34
C ILE A 117 19.25 -6.80 0.17
N LEU A 118 19.79 -5.71 0.70
CA LEU A 118 19.60 -5.29 2.08
C LEU A 118 18.63 -4.11 2.11
N ILE A 119 17.53 -4.24 2.84
CA ILE A 119 16.57 -3.16 3.04
C ILE A 119 16.77 -2.59 4.43
N ARG A 120 16.97 -1.28 4.49
CA ARG A 120 16.97 -0.47 5.71
C ARG A 120 15.70 0.37 5.75
N VAL A 121 14.93 0.26 6.81
CA VAL A 121 13.71 1.04 7.00
C VAL A 121 14.06 2.33 7.72
N GLN A 122 13.97 3.44 7.00
CA GLN A 122 14.27 4.76 7.52
C GLN A 122 13.00 5.48 7.97
N SER A 123 13.11 6.30 9.01
CA SER A 123 12.05 7.21 9.44
C SER A 123 12.53 8.65 9.47
N TYR A 124 11.61 9.59 9.25
CA TYR A 124 11.90 11.02 9.22
C TYR A 124 12.58 11.54 10.51
N TRP A 125 12.45 10.85 11.65
CA TRP A 125 13.00 11.27 12.95
C TRP A 125 14.53 11.11 13.09
N HIS A 126 15.25 10.74 12.03
CA HIS A 126 16.71 10.55 12.02
C HIS A 126 17.52 11.82 11.68
N THR A 127 17.01 13.02 11.94
CA THR A 127 17.64 14.30 11.51
C THR A 127 18.85 14.78 12.31
N LYS A 128 19.31 14.05 13.34
CA LYS A 128 20.51 14.46 14.09
C LYS A 128 21.75 14.24 13.22
N ILE A 129 22.57 15.27 13.02
CA ILE A 129 23.79 15.24 12.17
C ILE A 129 24.68 14.02 12.46
N GLY A 130 24.90 13.69 13.73
CA GLY A 130 25.72 12.54 14.11
C GLY A 130 25.13 11.18 13.70
N ARG A 131 23.80 11.06 13.59
CA ARG A 131 23.14 9.84 13.08
C ARG A 131 23.31 9.73 11.57
N ILE A 132 23.14 10.83 10.85
CA ILE A 132 23.33 10.89 9.39
C ILE A 132 24.74 10.39 9.00
N ILE A 133 25.78 10.90 9.66
CA ILE A 133 27.16 10.48 9.38
C ILE A 133 27.34 8.98 9.64
N LYS A 134 26.81 8.47 10.76
CA LYS A 134 26.88 7.04 11.09
C LYS A 134 26.12 6.18 10.08
N ASP A 135 24.93 6.62 9.68
CA ASP A 135 24.06 5.93 8.73
C ASP A 135 24.69 5.87 7.33
N GLU A 136 25.40 6.92 6.92
CA GLU A 136 26.17 6.98 5.66
C GLU A 136 27.39 6.06 5.70
N LEU A 137 28.17 6.09 6.78
CA LEU A 137 29.32 5.19 6.95
C LEU A 137 28.89 3.72 6.95
N GLN A 138 27.76 3.40 7.58
CA GLN A 138 27.20 2.05 7.55
C GLN A 138 26.75 1.67 6.14
N LEU A 139 26.07 2.57 5.42
CA LEU A 139 25.67 2.34 4.02
C LEU A 139 26.89 2.02 3.14
N GLN A 140 27.92 2.86 3.21
CA GLN A 140 29.14 2.69 2.42
C GLN A 140 29.86 1.38 2.77
N ALA A 141 29.95 1.03 4.06
CA ALA A 141 30.57 -0.22 4.49
C ALA A 141 29.84 -1.45 3.92
N LEU A 142 28.51 -1.46 3.94
CA LEU A 142 27.70 -2.56 3.39
C LEU A 142 27.84 -2.65 1.87
N GLN A 143 27.88 -1.52 1.16
CA GLN A 143 28.12 -1.49 -0.28
C GLN A 143 29.52 -1.98 -0.63
N ASN A 144 30.54 -1.62 0.15
CA ASN A 144 31.92 -2.11 -0.02
C ASN A 144 32.03 -3.63 0.20
N LEU A 145 31.15 -4.22 1.02
CA LEU A 145 31.02 -5.67 1.18
C LEU A 145 30.28 -6.34 0.00
N GLY A 146 29.85 -5.57 -0.99
CA GLY A 146 29.22 -6.04 -2.21
C GLY A 146 27.70 -6.19 -2.13
N TYR A 147 27.03 -5.74 -1.07
CA TYR A 147 25.57 -5.81 -0.97
C TYR A 147 24.85 -4.72 -1.77
N ASP A 148 23.64 -5.03 -2.28
CA ASP A 148 22.74 -4.04 -2.86
C ASP A 148 21.85 -3.44 -1.75
N VAL A 149 22.28 -2.31 -1.19
CA VAL A 149 21.59 -1.67 -0.05
C VAL A 149 20.57 -0.66 -0.52
N ARG A 150 19.36 -0.73 0.04
CA ARG A 150 18.21 0.10 -0.29
C ARG A 150 17.58 0.65 0.97
N ASP A 151 17.61 1.97 1.11
CA ASP A 151 16.83 2.67 2.13
C ASP A 151 15.38 2.79 1.66
N VAL A 152 14.43 2.40 2.51
CA VAL A 152 12.99 2.51 2.30
C VAL A 152 12.42 3.40 3.39
N TRP A 153 11.78 4.49 3.00
CA TRP A 153 11.24 5.44 3.95
C TRP A 153 9.83 5.06 4.39
N ASP A 154 9.49 5.34 5.66
CA ASP A 154 8.18 5.05 6.24
C ASP A 154 6.98 5.56 5.40
N TYR A 155 7.09 6.74 4.81
CA TYR A 155 6.05 7.33 3.96
C TYR A 155 5.83 6.60 2.62
N GLU A 156 6.84 5.84 2.15
CA GLU A 156 6.81 5.03 0.93
C GLU A 156 6.12 3.68 1.13
N VAL A 157 5.92 3.25 2.37
CA VAL A 157 5.29 1.95 2.69
C VAL A 157 4.07 2.08 3.60
N SER A 158 3.51 3.29 3.69
CA SER A 158 2.40 3.60 4.61
C SER A 158 1.06 2.94 4.25
N THR A 159 0.90 2.44 3.01
CA THR A 159 -0.31 1.75 2.53
C THR A 159 0.04 0.48 1.74
N GLU A 160 -0.89 -0.47 1.63
CA GLU A 160 -0.68 -1.73 0.89
C GLU A 160 -0.25 -1.49 -0.57
N ALA A 161 -0.87 -0.53 -1.25
CA ALA A 161 -0.55 -0.18 -2.63
C ALA A 161 0.86 0.40 -2.79
N LYS A 162 1.29 1.23 -1.84
CA LYS A 162 2.63 1.83 -1.88
C LYS A 162 3.71 0.81 -1.59
N VAL A 163 3.55 -0.02 -0.54
CA VAL A 163 4.51 -1.09 -0.25
C VAL A 163 4.60 -2.08 -1.42
N HIS A 164 3.48 -2.42 -2.07
CA HIS A 164 3.50 -3.28 -3.25
C HIS A 164 4.31 -2.66 -4.39
N THR A 165 4.12 -1.37 -4.67
CA THR A 165 4.90 -0.65 -5.69
C THR A 165 6.40 -0.66 -5.36
N VAL A 166 6.76 -0.28 -4.13
CA VAL A 166 8.15 -0.20 -3.67
C VAL A 166 8.83 -1.56 -3.71
N MET A 167 8.21 -2.60 -3.14
CA MET A 167 8.80 -3.93 -3.06
C MET A 167 8.92 -4.60 -4.44
N THR A 168 7.92 -4.43 -5.31
CA THR A 168 8.00 -4.90 -6.70
C THR A 168 9.15 -4.21 -7.43
N HIS A 169 9.30 -2.90 -7.25
CA HIS A 169 10.39 -2.13 -7.84
C HIS A 169 11.77 -2.59 -7.36
N LEU A 170 11.92 -2.83 -6.05
CA LEU A 170 13.16 -3.31 -5.44
C LEU A 170 13.57 -4.71 -5.96
N ILE A 171 12.59 -5.61 -6.08
CA ILE A 171 12.82 -7.01 -6.44
C ILE A 171 13.06 -7.17 -7.94
N TYR A 172 12.21 -6.57 -8.78
CA TYR A 172 12.18 -6.81 -10.23
C TYR A 172 12.78 -5.65 -11.05
N GLY A 173 13.15 -4.55 -10.40
CA GLY A 173 13.55 -3.31 -11.07
C GLY A 173 12.35 -2.50 -11.57
N PRO A 174 12.60 -1.31 -12.15
CA PRO A 174 11.52 -0.46 -12.64
C PRO A 174 10.74 -1.20 -13.72
N PRO A 175 9.41 -1.05 -13.79
CA PRO A 175 8.66 -1.59 -14.90
C PRO A 175 9.32 -1.05 -16.16
N ARG A 176 9.81 -1.95 -17.02
CA ARG A 176 10.41 -1.55 -18.29
C ARG A 176 9.38 -0.65 -18.95
N ARG A 177 9.71 0.64 -19.11
CA ARG A 177 8.89 1.53 -19.95
C ARG A 177 8.74 0.75 -21.24
N ALA A 178 7.50 0.43 -21.61
CA ALA A 178 7.24 -0.22 -22.89
C ALA A 178 8.01 0.62 -23.89
N VAL A 179 9.08 0.04 -24.47
CA VAL A 179 9.85 0.71 -25.50
C VAL A 179 8.78 1.01 -26.52
N ARG A 180 8.45 2.29 -26.69
CA ARG A 180 7.48 2.68 -27.71
C ARG A 180 8.08 2.10 -28.98
N SER A 181 7.49 1.02 -29.48
CA SER A 181 7.91 0.42 -30.73
C SER A 181 8.04 1.60 -31.68
N PRO A 182 9.19 1.77 -32.37
CA PRO A 182 9.38 2.89 -33.26
C PRO A 182 8.11 2.95 -34.12
N SER A 183 7.39 4.07 -34.02
CA SER A 183 6.17 4.27 -34.79
C SER A 183 6.51 3.87 -36.22
N PRO A 184 5.75 2.98 -36.87
CA PRO A 184 6.04 2.58 -38.24
C PRO A 184 6.27 3.87 -39.02
N ALA A 185 7.49 4.00 -39.57
CA ALA A 185 7.95 5.22 -40.19
C ALA A 185 6.84 5.69 -41.13
N GLN A 186 6.29 6.88 -40.88
CA GLN A 186 5.40 7.46 -41.87
C GLN A 186 6.21 7.56 -43.15
N PRO A 187 5.74 6.97 -44.27
CA PRO A 187 6.47 7.01 -45.52
C PRO A 187 6.71 8.49 -45.85
N SER A 188 7.98 8.90 -45.76
CA SER A 188 8.41 10.22 -46.19
C SER A 188 8.01 10.35 -47.64
N GLY A 189 7.03 11.22 -47.91
CA GLY A 189 6.60 11.55 -49.25
C GLY A 189 7.81 11.96 -50.07
N PHE A 190 8.19 11.10 -51.01
CA PHE A 190 9.12 11.42 -52.07
C PHE A 190 8.46 12.53 -52.91
N ASN A 191 8.85 13.78 -52.67
CA ASN A 191 8.60 14.86 -53.62
C ASN A 191 9.50 14.59 -54.84
N ALA A 192 8.94 13.97 -55.86
CA ALA A 192 9.55 13.86 -57.18
C ALA A 192 9.59 15.26 -57.81
N VAL A 193 10.73 15.96 -57.68
CA VAL A 193 11.04 17.13 -58.51
C VAL A 193 11.53 16.60 -59.86
N VAL A 194 10.63 16.58 -60.84
CA VAL A 194 10.96 16.37 -62.26
C VAL A 194 11.65 17.64 -62.76
N ALA A 195 12.98 17.62 -62.81
CA ALA A 195 13.76 18.64 -63.52
C ALA A 195 13.77 18.29 -65.01
N LEU A 196 12.93 18.99 -65.77
CA LEU A 196 12.93 19.01 -67.22
C LEU A 196 14.14 19.86 -67.68
N TRP A 197 15.16 19.25 -68.28
CA TRP A 197 16.18 19.97 -69.03
C TRP A 197 15.86 19.86 -70.53
N ARG A 198 15.68 21.02 -71.16
CA ARG A 198 15.83 21.29 -72.59
C ARG A 198 16.97 22.27 -72.75
#